data_AF-A0A9P5YD51-F1
#
_entry.id   AF-A0A9P5YD51-F1
#
_cell.length_a   1.000
_cell.length_b   1.000
_cell.length_c   1.000
_cell.angle_alpha   90.00
_cell.angle_beta   90.00
_cell.angle_gamma   90.00
#
_symmetry.space_group_name_H-M   'P 1'
#
loop_
_entity.id
_entity.type
_entity.pdbx_description
1 polymer ?
#
loop_
_entity_poly.entity_id
_entity_poly.type
_entity_poly.pdbx_seq_one_letter_code
_entity_poly.pdbx_strand_id
1 'polypeptide(L)'
;MSYYLPLNKATLLFFPPQSDKMINTGPLSMPWVVQVMIKQARTEPIDEIAVFFRAQNEITSAIESVLVTDILAPLPSNEVKLAGRGYSLHGVRKCWKYGKGIELAWGETPIRTCDDKWVFNFALNDDNSSSRLEVH
;
A
#
# COMPACT_ATOMS: atom_id res chain seq x y z
N MET A 1 -9.54 2.87 14.73
CA MET A 1 -9.52 1.39 14.67
C MET A 1 -8.17 0.98 14.11
N SER A 2 -7.41 0.12 14.80
CA SER A 2 -6.14 -0.40 14.26
C SER A 2 -6.44 -1.67 13.48
N TYR A 3 -6.25 -1.64 12.17
CA TYR A 3 -6.27 -2.83 11.32
C TYR A 3 -4.90 -3.01 10.69
N TYR A 4 -4.66 -4.18 10.11
CA TYR A 4 -3.39 -4.48 9.46
C TYR A 4 -3.58 -5.12 8.10
N LEU A 5 -2.72 -4.75 7.16
CA LEU A 5 -2.69 -5.41 5.87
C LEU A 5 -2.09 -6.83 6.01
N PRO A 6 -2.77 -7.86 5.51
CA PRO A 6 -2.26 -9.23 5.51
C PRO A 6 -1.20 -9.42 4.43
N LEU A 7 -0.20 -10.26 4.74
CA LEU A 7 0.79 -10.72 3.78
C LEU A 7 0.17 -11.73 2.81
N ASN A 8 0.59 -11.68 1.54
CA ASN A 8 0.16 -12.56 0.44
C ASN A 8 -1.34 -12.62 0.16
N LYS A 9 -2.10 -11.62 0.60
CA LYS A 9 -3.55 -11.54 0.37
C LYS A 9 -3.94 -10.20 -0.25
N ALA A 10 -4.77 -10.28 -1.29
CA ALA A 10 -5.42 -9.11 -1.86
C ALA A 10 -6.46 -8.56 -0.88
N THR A 11 -6.41 -7.26 -0.61
CA THR A 11 -7.30 -6.55 0.31
C THR A 11 -7.90 -5.34 -0.38
N LEU A 12 -9.19 -5.09 -0.18
CA LEU A 12 -9.84 -3.85 -0.59
C LEU A 12 -9.80 -2.88 0.58
N LEU A 13 -9.21 -1.70 0.36
CA LEU A 13 -9.20 -0.61 1.32
C LEU A 13 -10.22 0.44 0.94
N PHE A 14 -11.07 0.78 1.90
CA PHE A 14 -12.15 1.75 1.74
C PHE A 14 -11.74 3.05 2.43
N PHE A 15 -11.72 4.13 1.67
CA PHE A 15 -11.44 5.47 2.15
C PHE A 15 -12.77 6.22 2.25
N PRO A 16 -13.23 6.57 3.46
CA PRO A 16 -14.48 7.32 3.61
C PRO A 16 -14.34 8.74 3.02
N PRO A 17 -15.45 9.40 2.67
CA PRO A 17 -15.41 10.77 2.20
C PRO A 17 -14.80 11.67 3.30
N GLN A 18 -13.83 12.51 2.94
CA GLN A 18 -13.27 13.48 3.85
C GLN A 18 -14.15 14.73 3.84
N SER A 19 -14.96 14.88 4.88
CA SER A 19 -15.85 16.03 5.07
C SER A 19 -15.07 17.25 5.56
N ASP A 20 -14.05 17.66 4.81
CA ASP A 20 -13.40 18.92 5.11
C ASP A 20 -14.26 20.05 4.55
N LYS A 21 -14.96 20.76 5.46
CA LYS A 21 -16.06 21.70 5.15
C LYS A 21 -15.65 22.86 4.23
N MET A 22 -14.37 23.01 3.93
CA MET A 22 -13.83 24.09 3.09
C MET A 22 -13.60 23.72 1.63
N ILE A 23 -13.59 22.43 1.24
CA ILE A 23 -13.29 22.03 -0.15
C ILE A 23 -14.26 20.92 -0.61
N ASN A 24 -15.53 21.28 -0.81
CA ASN A 24 -16.58 20.35 -1.27
C ASN A 24 -16.42 19.87 -2.74
N THR A 25 -15.31 20.17 -3.41
CA THR A 25 -15.09 19.80 -4.82
C THR A 25 -13.85 18.94 -5.05
N GLY A 26 -13.21 18.45 -3.97
CA GLY A 26 -12.02 17.60 -4.08
C GLY A 26 -12.33 16.14 -4.42
N PRO A 27 -11.35 15.38 -4.92
CA PRO A 27 -11.50 13.96 -5.24
C PRO A 27 -11.93 13.12 -4.04
N LEU A 28 -11.60 13.50 -2.80
CA LEU A 28 -12.02 12.81 -1.56
C LEU A 28 -13.43 13.15 -1.07
N SER A 29 -14.24 13.85 -1.85
CA SER A 29 -15.65 14.14 -1.50
C SER A 29 -16.57 12.91 -1.56
N MET A 30 -16.14 11.86 -2.27
CA MET A 30 -16.82 10.57 -2.36
C MET A 30 -15.98 9.47 -1.70
N PRO A 31 -16.59 8.39 -1.19
CA PRO A 31 -15.83 7.25 -0.72
C PRO A 31 -15.10 6.57 -1.88
N TRP A 32 -13.88 6.11 -1.62
CA TRP A 32 -13.05 5.38 -2.59
C TRP A 32 -12.74 3.96 -2.14
N VAL A 33 -12.48 3.10 -3.10
CA VAL A 33 -11.91 1.77 -2.86
C VAL A 33 -10.68 1.53 -3.72
N VAL A 34 -9.64 0.97 -3.10
CA VAL A 34 -8.42 0.54 -3.78
C VAL A 34 -8.11 -0.91 -3.43
N GLN A 35 -7.73 -1.70 -4.42
CA GLN A 35 -7.13 -3.01 -4.16
C GLN A 35 -5.63 -2.84 -3.85
N VAL A 36 -5.20 -3.43 -2.74
CA VAL A 36 -3.79 -3.53 -2.36
C VAL A 36 -3.40 -4.96 -2.07
N MET A 37 -2.15 -5.31 -2.35
CA MET A 37 -1.57 -6.60 -1.99
C MET A 37 -0.14 -6.41 -1.54
N ILE A 38 0.24 -7.08 -0.45
CA ILE A 38 1.63 -7.21 -0.03
C ILE A 38 2.07 -8.63 -0.37
N LYS A 39 3.20 -8.77 -1.03
CA LYS A 39 3.84 -10.05 -1.39
C LYS A 39 5.17 -10.17 -0.68
N GLN A 40 5.54 -11.38 -0.30
CA GLN A 40 6.93 -11.69 0.03
C GLN A 40 7.77 -11.68 -1.24
N ALA A 41 9.01 -11.20 -1.14
CA ALA A 41 9.96 -11.27 -2.23
C ALA A 41 10.50 -12.69 -2.42
N ARG A 42 10.60 -13.49 -1.35
CA ARG A 42 11.10 -14.87 -1.38
C ARG A 42 10.02 -15.85 -0.90
N THR A 43 10.08 -17.11 -1.37
CA THR A 43 9.00 -18.09 -1.19
C THR A 43 8.90 -18.67 0.24
N GLU A 44 10.00 -18.77 0.99
CA GLU A 44 10.03 -19.35 2.35
C GLU A 44 10.94 -18.66 3.41
N PRO A 45 11.04 -17.32 3.48
CA PRO A 45 11.80 -16.65 4.54
C PRO A 45 10.96 -16.50 5.82
N ILE A 46 11.13 -17.41 6.79
CA ILE A 46 10.55 -17.29 8.14
C ILE A 46 10.91 -15.93 8.76
N ASP A 47 12.13 -15.45 8.51
CA ASP A 47 12.62 -14.16 9.01
C ASP A 47 11.86 -12.96 8.44
N GLU A 48 11.43 -13.00 7.16
CA GLU A 48 10.59 -11.94 6.59
C GLU A 48 9.24 -11.89 7.29
N ILE A 49 8.65 -13.04 7.61
CA ILE A 49 7.36 -13.10 8.30
C ILE A 49 7.47 -12.44 9.67
N ALA A 50 8.52 -12.77 10.42
CA ALA A 50 8.75 -12.19 11.76
C ALA A 50 8.96 -10.67 11.71
N VAL A 51 9.79 -10.18 10.77
CA VAL A 51 10.03 -8.73 10.59
C VAL A 51 8.76 -8.02 10.11
N PHE A 52 8.01 -8.62 9.18
CA PHE A 52 6.75 -8.09 8.70
C PHE A 52 5.74 -7.91 9.84
N PHE A 53 5.54 -8.92 10.69
CA PHE A 53 4.62 -8.81 11.83
C PHE A 53 5.08 -7.76 12.85
N ARG A 54 6.39 -7.62 13.06
CA ARG A 54 6.94 -6.58 13.95
C ARG A 54 6.70 -5.16 13.39
N ALA A 55 6.81 -4.98 12.08
CA ALA A 55 6.65 -3.71 11.40
C ALA A 55 5.23 -3.48 10.84
N GLN A 56 4.26 -4.34 11.15
CA GLN A 56 2.98 -4.39 10.43
C GLN A 56 2.18 -3.08 10.53
N ASN A 57 2.28 -2.39 11.66
CA ASN A 57 1.67 -1.08 11.86
C ASN A 57 2.31 -0.01 10.95
N GLU A 58 3.64 0.08 10.97
CA GLU A 58 4.43 1.01 10.15
C GLU A 58 4.16 0.77 8.65
N ILE A 59 4.20 -0.50 8.23
CA ILE A 59 3.92 -0.91 6.84
C ILE A 59 2.52 -0.49 6.41
N THR A 60 1.51 -0.75 7.26
CA THR A 60 0.11 -0.42 6.96
C THR A 60 -0.05 1.09 6.79
N SER A 61 0.45 1.88 7.74
CA SER A 61 0.36 3.35 7.68
C SER A 61 1.13 3.95 6.49
N ALA A 62 2.29 3.38 6.14
CA ALA A 62 3.07 3.84 5.00
C ALA A 62 2.35 3.55 3.67
N ILE A 63 1.77 2.36 3.53
CA ILE A 63 0.97 2.00 2.36
C ILE A 63 -0.28 2.89 2.25
N GLU A 64 -1.03 3.09 3.34
CA GLU A 64 -2.18 4.00 3.35
C GLU A 64 -1.81 5.41 2.87
N SER A 65 -0.68 5.94 3.34
CA SER A 65 -0.19 7.26 2.93
C SER A 65 0.09 7.34 1.43
N VAL A 66 0.68 6.29 0.84
CA VAL A 66 0.88 6.20 -0.61
C VAL A 66 -0.46 6.19 -1.34
N LEU A 67 -1.42 5.39 -0.88
CA LEU A 67 -2.73 5.26 -1.52
C LEU A 67 -3.54 6.55 -1.46
N VAL A 68 -3.59 7.21 -0.29
CA VAL A 68 -4.29 8.50 -0.14
C VAL A 68 -3.66 9.56 -1.03
N THR A 69 -2.32 9.59 -1.10
CA THR A 69 -1.61 10.53 -1.98
C THR A 69 -1.97 10.27 -3.44
N ASP A 70 -1.98 9.02 -3.88
CA ASP A 70 -2.30 8.62 -5.26
C ASP A 70 -3.76 8.93 -5.65
N ILE A 71 -4.71 8.79 -4.70
CA ILE A 71 -6.11 9.18 -4.90
C ILE A 71 -6.25 10.70 -5.05
N LEU A 72 -5.52 11.47 -4.23
CA LEU A 72 -5.55 12.93 -4.26
C LEU A 72 -4.89 13.50 -5.51
N ALA A 73 -3.73 12.97 -5.87
CA ALA A 73 -2.95 13.38 -7.01
C ALA A 73 -2.19 12.16 -7.56
N PRO A 74 -2.48 11.71 -8.79
CA PRO A 74 -1.82 10.55 -9.37
C PRO A 74 -0.30 10.69 -9.30
N LEU A 75 0.37 9.70 -8.70
CA LEU A 75 1.82 9.72 -8.61
C LEU A 75 2.44 9.66 -10.02
N PRO A 76 3.51 10.43 -10.31
CA PRO A 76 4.11 10.48 -11.64
C PRO A 76 4.82 9.17 -12.02
N SER A 77 5.28 8.41 -11.01
CA SER A 77 5.87 7.09 -11.18
C SER A 77 4.85 6.00 -10.89
N ASN A 78 4.93 4.90 -11.64
CA ASN A 78 4.18 3.67 -11.34
C ASN A 78 4.85 2.83 -10.25
N GLU A 79 5.97 3.29 -9.70
CA GLU A 79 6.76 2.58 -8.71
C GLU A 79 7.07 3.49 -7.52
N VAL A 80 7.02 2.91 -6.32
CA VAL A 80 7.45 3.55 -5.07
C VAL A 80 8.37 2.60 -4.30
N LYS A 81 9.39 3.16 -3.66
CA LYS A 81 10.27 2.42 -2.75
C LYS A 81 10.17 3.05 -1.38
N LEU A 82 9.79 2.25 -0.38
CA LEU A 82 9.75 2.66 1.02
C LEU A 82 10.79 1.85 1.77
N ALA A 83 11.66 2.53 2.50
CA ALA A 83 12.65 1.90 3.36
C ALA A 83 12.16 1.95 4.80
N GLY A 84 12.14 0.79 5.46
CA GLY A 84 11.86 0.67 6.90
C GLY A 84 13.06 0.10 7.64
N ARG A 85 12.91 -0.11 8.95
CA ARG A 85 14.00 -0.66 9.77
C ARG A 85 14.18 -2.15 9.50
N GLY A 86 15.22 -2.48 8.73
CA GLY A 86 15.57 -3.86 8.38
C GLY A 86 14.76 -4.46 7.22
N TYR A 87 13.95 -3.64 6.53
CA TYR A 87 13.16 -4.08 5.39
C TYR A 87 13.01 -2.99 4.33
N SER A 88 12.57 -3.40 3.14
CA SER A 88 12.14 -2.52 2.07
C SER A 88 10.80 -2.98 1.49
N LEU A 89 9.99 -2.01 1.05
CA LEU A 89 8.77 -2.24 0.29
C LEU A 89 8.93 -1.63 -1.10
N HIS A 90 8.79 -2.47 -2.11
CA HIS A 90 8.73 -2.02 -3.50
C HIS A 90 7.30 -2.11 -4.02
N GLY A 91 6.61 -0.96 -4.05
CA GLY A 91 5.25 -0.83 -4.54
C GLY A 91 5.21 -0.58 -6.05
N VAL A 92 4.37 -1.32 -6.76
CA VAL A 92 4.11 -1.15 -8.19
C VAL A 92 2.62 -0.95 -8.42
N ARG A 93 2.25 0.15 -9.06
CA ARG A 93 0.90 0.47 -9.53
C ARG A 93 0.60 -0.29 -10.81
N LYS A 94 -0.56 -0.94 -10.86
CA LYS A 94 -1.01 -1.74 -12.00
C LYS A 94 -2.47 -1.50 -12.30
N CYS A 95 -2.84 -1.49 -13.57
CA CYS A 95 -4.24 -1.42 -13.99
C CYS A 95 -5.11 -2.48 -13.28
N TRP A 96 -6.18 -2.04 -12.63
CA TRP A 96 -7.15 -2.89 -11.96
C TRP A 96 -8.33 -3.19 -12.86
N LYS A 97 -8.11 -4.05 -13.87
CA LYS A 97 -9.12 -4.43 -14.87
C LYS A 97 -10.45 -4.88 -14.25
N TYR A 98 -10.39 -5.68 -13.18
CA TYR A 98 -11.58 -6.16 -12.49
C TYR A 98 -12.33 -5.04 -11.75
N GLY A 99 -11.62 -4.05 -11.19
CA GLY A 99 -12.23 -2.96 -10.42
C GLY A 99 -13.19 -2.10 -11.24
N LYS A 100 -12.91 -1.91 -12.53
CA LYS A 100 -13.70 -1.06 -13.43
C LYS A 100 -15.15 -1.53 -13.65
N GLY A 101 -15.45 -2.79 -13.35
CA GLY A 101 -16.79 -3.37 -13.51
C GLY A 101 -17.50 -3.70 -12.20
N ILE A 102 -16.92 -3.33 -11.05
CA ILE A 102 -17.52 -3.63 -9.75
C ILE A 102 -18.29 -2.40 -9.26
N GLU A 103 -19.57 -2.58 -9.02
CA GLU A 103 -20.41 -1.60 -8.34
C GLU A 103 -20.37 -1.89 -6.83
N LEU A 104 -19.79 -0.96 -6.06
CA LEU A 104 -19.77 -1.03 -4.61
C LEU A 104 -20.55 0.14 -4.01
N ALA A 105 -21.20 -0.11 -2.88
CA ALA A 105 -21.92 0.90 -2.12
C ALA A 105 -21.74 0.71 -0.61
N TRP A 106 -21.75 1.83 0.11
CA TRP A 106 -21.90 1.86 1.56
C TRP A 106 -23.33 2.29 1.88
N GLY A 107 -24.22 1.33 2.15
CA GLY A 107 -25.64 1.60 2.21
C GLY A 107 -26.14 2.12 0.86
N GLU A 108 -26.66 3.35 0.84
CA GLU A 108 -27.13 4.02 -0.39
C GLU A 108 -26.04 4.86 -1.07
N THR A 109 -24.86 4.98 -0.47
CA THR A 109 -23.78 5.82 -1.00
C THR A 109 -22.90 5.01 -1.94
N PRO A 110 -22.81 5.34 -3.25
CA PRO A 110 -21.92 4.64 -4.17
C PRO A 110 -20.45 4.90 -3.83
N ILE A 111 -19.62 3.87 -3.98
CA ILE A 111 -18.18 3.91 -3.72
C ILE A 111 -17.45 3.94 -5.06
N ARG A 112 -16.54 4.89 -5.22
CA ARG A 112 -15.72 5.01 -6.41
C ARG A 112 -14.54 4.04 -6.38
N THR A 113 -14.42 3.21 -7.40
CA THR A 113 -13.26 2.32 -7.58
C THR A 113 -12.11 3.07 -8.22
N CYS A 114 -10.88 2.89 -7.70
CA CYS A 114 -9.70 3.33 -8.42
C CYS A 114 -9.46 2.51 -9.70
N ASP A 115 -8.89 3.16 -10.71
CA ASP A 115 -8.53 2.52 -11.99
C ASP A 115 -7.36 1.54 -11.86
N ASP A 116 -6.53 1.77 -10.85
CA ASP A 116 -5.31 1.03 -10.56
C ASP A 116 -5.38 0.35 -9.19
N LYS A 117 -4.52 -0.65 -9.03
CA LYS A 117 -4.23 -1.36 -7.79
C LYS A 117 -2.75 -1.31 -7.48
N TRP A 118 -2.41 -1.48 -6.22
CA TRP A 118 -1.03 -1.47 -5.77
C TRP A 118 -0.58 -2.86 -5.32
N VAL A 119 0.62 -3.25 -5.75
CA VAL A 119 1.29 -4.48 -5.30
C VAL A 119 2.62 -4.12 -4.70
N PHE A 120 2.78 -4.36 -3.41
CA PHE A 120 4.01 -4.12 -2.66
C PHE A 120 4.76 -5.43 -2.48
N ASN A 121 6.03 -5.47 -2.86
CA ASN A 121 6.93 -6.57 -2.57
C ASN A 121 7.74 -6.21 -1.33
N PHE A 122 7.60 -7.02 -0.29
CA PHE A 122 8.32 -6.90 0.97
C PHE A 122 9.59 -7.76 0.91
N ALA A 123 10.73 -7.17 1.27
CA ALA A 123 12.00 -7.86 1.37
C ALA A 123 12.77 -7.38 2.61
N LEU A 124 13.58 -8.26 3.21
CA LEU A 124 14.58 -7.82 4.18
C LEU A 124 15.65 -7.01 3.46
N ASN A 125 16.20 -6.01 4.15
CA ASN A 125 17.42 -5.38 3.69
C ASN A 125 18.54 -6.39 3.96
N ASP A 126 19.28 -6.78 2.93
CA ASP A 126 20.47 -7.61 3.12
C ASP A 126 21.48 -6.77 3.94
N ASP A 127 21.62 -7.07 5.23
CA ASP A 127 22.48 -6.35 6.18
C ASP A 127 23.96 -6.72 5.97
N ASN A 128 24.41 -6.77 4.72
CA ASN A 128 25.73 -7.26 4.33
C ASN A 128 26.63 -6.18 3.69
N SER A 129 26.37 -4.90 3.98
CA SER A 129 27.18 -3.77 3.52
C SER A 129 28.02 -3.09 4.63
N SER A 130 28.15 -3.70 5.81
CA SER A 130 29.08 -3.25 6.86
C SER A 130 30.01 -4.36 7.34
N SER A 131 30.92 -4.82 6.47
CA SER A 131 32.29 -5.30 6.83
C SER A 131 33.05 -5.86 5.61
N ARG A 132 33.28 -5.02 4.61
CA ARG A 132 34.44 -5.14 3.72
C ARG A 132 35.14 -3.79 3.67
N LEU A 133 35.77 -3.42 4.79
CA LEU A 133 36.91 -2.50 4.74
C LEU A 133 38.11 -3.37 4.41
N GLU A 134 38.55 -3.25 3.16
CA GLU A 134 39.78 -3.85 2.67
C GLU A 134 40.97 -3.30 3.47
N VAL A 135 41.76 -4.21 4.02
CA VAL A 135 43.09 -3.93 4.54
C VAL A 135 44.01 -3.77 3.34
N HIS A 136 44.55 -2.57 3.15
CA HIS A 136 45.76 -2.33 2.37
C HIS A 136 46.67 -1.35 3.10
#